data_AF-A0A7J7YD98-F1
#
_entry.id   AF-A0A7J7YD98-F1
#
_cell.length_a   1.000
_cell.length_b   1.000
_cell.length_c   1.000
_cell.angle_alpha   90.00
_cell.angle_beta   90.00
_cell.angle_gamma   90.00
#
_symmetry.space_group_name_H-M   'P 1'
#
loop_
_entity.id
_entity.type
_entity.pdbx_description
1 polymer ?
#
loop_
_entity_poly.entity_id
_entity_poly.type
_entity_poly.pdbx_seq_one_letter_code
_entity_poly.pdbx_strand_id
1 'polypeptide(L)'
;MGPLDRGSAPSGFVASHGAPWRVAFNPGSEVFRVPPSLKMAAAEEDELPLPRLPELFDISRRLLDEVEVATEPTGSRAVQEKVLKGLQLLKQAAEMLAQLDLFSQNEDLEEIASTDLKYLMVPAFQGALAMKQGNPSKRLDHLQWAREHFLNYLTQCQHYHVAEFELPKTKNNSAENNTASSSMAHPSLVAMASQRQAKIERYKQKKEMERRLSEMKSAVESGEADDEHVREYYLLHLRRWIGICLEEIESIDQEMDILRRKDSSKEASTSHSSRPSRPPMKPFILTRDAAQAKVFGAGYPSLATMTVNDWYDQHRKLGALPDQGVARTTSEAKRAAQQEDQEQREEEDDEQTLHRAREWDDWKDTHPRGYGNRKNMG
;
A
#
# COMPACT_ATOMS: atom_id res chain seq x y z
N MET A 1 -42.17 -10.59 65.14
CA MET A 1 -42.36 -9.45 66.05
C MET A 1 -41.53 -8.29 65.54
N GLY A 2 -42.14 -7.27 64.95
CA GLY A 2 -41.59 -5.92 65.10
C GLY A 2 -42.08 -5.31 66.42
N PRO A 3 -41.91 -4.00 66.68
CA PRO A 3 -41.21 -3.02 65.83
C PRO A 3 -40.49 -1.89 66.64
N LEU A 4 -40.04 -0.85 65.90
CA LEU A 4 -39.86 0.57 66.27
C LEU A 4 -38.60 1.01 67.04
N ASP A 5 -38.00 2.19 66.81
CA ASP A 5 -38.03 3.22 65.76
C ASP A 5 -37.07 4.36 66.18
N ARG A 6 -36.83 5.30 65.26
CA ARG A 6 -36.19 6.64 65.36
C ARG A 6 -34.67 6.65 65.16
N GLY A 7 -34.10 7.36 64.18
CA GLY A 7 -34.61 8.33 63.22
C GLY A 7 -33.52 9.38 62.96
N SER A 8 -33.25 9.71 61.70
CA SER A 8 -33.18 11.10 61.18
C SER A 8 -32.69 11.11 59.72
N ALA A 9 -33.24 12.06 58.97
CA ALA A 9 -33.39 12.16 57.52
C ALA A 9 -32.18 12.76 56.75
N PRO A 10 -32.22 12.76 55.39
CA PRO A 10 -31.06 12.81 54.49
C PRO A 10 -30.88 14.16 53.74
N SER A 11 -29.77 14.31 53.01
CA SER A 11 -29.55 15.42 52.07
C SER A 11 -29.24 14.94 50.65
N GLY A 12 -29.98 15.47 49.67
CA GLY A 12 -29.41 15.86 48.37
C GLY A 12 -29.57 14.88 47.20
N PHE A 13 -30.79 14.78 46.66
CA PHE A 13 -31.05 14.31 45.30
C PHE A 13 -31.16 15.53 44.38
N VAL A 14 -30.40 15.58 43.29
CA VAL A 14 -30.60 16.53 42.18
C VAL A 14 -30.61 15.74 40.88
N ALA A 15 -31.73 15.81 40.17
CA ALA A 15 -31.94 15.28 38.83
C ALA A 15 -31.71 16.38 37.78
N SER A 16 -31.31 16.01 36.56
CA SER A 16 -32.03 16.25 35.29
C SER A 16 -31.06 16.29 34.10
N HIS A 17 -31.21 15.36 33.14
CA HIS A 17 -31.88 15.51 31.84
C HIS A 17 -31.00 16.13 30.72
N GLY A 18 -30.77 15.33 29.67
CA GLY A 18 -30.28 15.77 28.37
C GLY A 18 -30.84 14.84 27.29
N ALA A 19 -31.97 15.22 26.70
CA ALA A 19 -32.64 14.52 25.61
C ALA A 19 -32.19 15.06 24.23
N PRO A 20 -32.23 14.24 23.16
CA PRO A 20 -31.85 14.64 21.81
C PRO A 20 -33.01 15.27 21.02
N TRP A 21 -32.66 16.18 20.11
CA TRP A 21 -33.57 16.97 19.29
C TRP A 21 -34.29 16.11 18.24
N ARG A 22 -35.61 15.94 18.39
CA ARG A 22 -36.56 15.61 17.31
C ARG A 22 -37.60 16.73 17.25
N VAL A 23 -37.71 17.40 16.11
CA VAL A 23 -38.81 18.33 15.84
C VAL A 23 -39.78 17.61 14.91
N ALA A 24 -40.96 17.30 15.44
CA ALA A 24 -42.13 16.87 14.70
C ALA A 24 -43.08 18.07 14.59
N PHE A 25 -43.63 18.32 13.41
CA PHE A 25 -44.68 19.31 13.17
C PHE A 25 -45.81 18.65 12.37
N ASN A 26 -47.04 18.76 12.87
CA ASN A 26 -48.28 18.34 12.20
C ASN A 26 -49.38 19.39 12.54
N PRO A 27 -50.50 19.47 11.80
CA PRO A 27 -50.94 20.69 11.14
C PRO A 27 -52.21 21.29 11.77
N GLY A 28 -52.47 22.57 11.53
CA GLY A 28 -53.69 23.22 12.00
C GLY A 28 -53.94 24.58 11.36
N SER A 29 -54.82 24.59 10.36
CA SER A 29 -55.75 25.64 9.92
C SER A 29 -55.52 27.10 10.33
N GLU A 30 -55.29 27.98 9.34
CA GLU A 30 -55.97 29.27 9.30
C GLU A 30 -56.13 29.78 7.86
N VAL A 31 -57.35 30.22 7.56
CA VAL A 31 -57.86 30.55 6.24
C VAL A 31 -57.69 32.04 6.01
N PHE A 32 -56.86 32.44 5.05
CA PHE A 32 -56.91 33.79 4.47
C PHE A 32 -56.98 33.68 2.95
N ARG A 33 -58.00 34.34 2.38
CA ARG A 33 -58.36 34.34 0.97
C ARG A 33 -58.01 35.69 0.34
N VAL A 34 -57.71 35.65 -0.97
CA VAL A 34 -57.76 36.69 -2.04
C VAL A 34 -56.39 37.30 -2.41
N PRO A 35 -56.04 37.62 -3.70
CA PRO A 35 -56.67 37.37 -5.02
C PRO A 35 -55.75 36.62 -6.05
N PRO A 36 -56.23 36.31 -7.28
CA PRO A 36 -55.49 35.50 -8.25
C PRO A 36 -54.63 36.31 -9.24
N SER A 37 -53.62 35.60 -9.76
CA SER A 37 -52.83 35.86 -10.98
C SER A 37 -51.54 36.70 -10.86
N LEU A 38 -50.42 35.98 -10.89
CA LEU A 38 -49.37 36.24 -11.89
C LEU A 38 -48.85 34.88 -12.34
N LYS A 39 -48.99 34.57 -13.62
CA LYS A 39 -48.37 33.40 -14.26
C LYS A 39 -46.86 33.53 -14.10
N MET A 40 -46.28 32.80 -13.15
CA MET A 40 -44.85 32.52 -13.12
C MET A 40 -44.66 31.29 -13.99
N ALA A 41 -43.92 31.46 -15.08
CA ALA A 41 -43.49 30.40 -15.95
C ALA A 41 -42.85 29.30 -15.11
N ALA A 42 -43.42 28.09 -15.17
CA ALA A 42 -42.68 26.90 -14.83
C ALA A 42 -41.50 26.86 -15.78
N ALA A 43 -40.32 27.20 -15.29
CA ALA A 43 -39.11 26.64 -15.84
C ALA A 43 -39.25 25.14 -15.59
N GLU A 44 -39.61 24.41 -16.65
CA GLU A 44 -39.31 22.99 -16.75
C GLU A 44 -37.78 22.89 -16.64
N GLU A 45 -37.29 22.76 -15.40
CA GLU A 45 -36.03 22.07 -15.20
C GLU A 45 -36.28 20.66 -15.73
N ASP A 46 -35.62 20.33 -16.84
CA ASP A 46 -35.45 18.95 -17.29
C ASP A 46 -34.95 18.13 -16.09
N GLU A 47 -35.86 17.54 -15.32
CA GLU A 47 -35.57 16.50 -14.33
C GLU A 47 -35.11 15.26 -15.12
N LEU A 48 -33.87 15.32 -15.60
CA LEU A 48 -33.18 14.13 -16.08
C LEU A 48 -33.21 13.13 -14.93
N PRO A 49 -33.72 11.90 -15.16
CA PRO A 49 -33.84 10.91 -14.09
C PRO A 49 -32.48 10.68 -13.46
N LEU A 50 -32.44 10.68 -12.12
CA LEU A 50 -31.21 10.41 -11.38
C LEU A 50 -30.61 9.07 -11.84
N PRO A 51 -29.29 9.02 -12.09
CA PRO A 51 -28.64 7.82 -12.59
C PRO A 51 -28.81 6.65 -11.63
N ARG A 52 -29.02 5.46 -12.19
CA ARG A 52 -29.26 4.24 -11.39
C ARG A 52 -27.96 3.70 -10.80
N LEU A 53 -28.05 2.87 -9.75
CA LEU A 53 -26.89 2.26 -9.09
C LEU A 53 -25.93 1.54 -10.06
N PRO A 54 -26.38 0.70 -11.02
CA PRO A 54 -25.48 0.08 -11.99
C PRO A 54 -24.74 1.13 -12.84
N GLU A 55 -25.43 2.17 -13.29
CA GLU A 55 -24.86 3.25 -14.11
C GLU A 55 -23.82 4.05 -13.33
N LEU A 56 -24.12 4.41 -12.08
CA LEU A 56 -23.18 5.09 -11.18
C LEU A 56 -21.90 4.27 -11.01
N PHE A 57 -22.04 2.97 -10.76
CA PHE A 57 -20.90 2.07 -10.60
C PHE A 57 -20.08 1.96 -11.90
N ASP A 58 -20.73 1.69 -13.03
CA ASP A 58 -20.05 1.45 -14.30
C ASP A 58 -19.38 2.73 -14.84
N ILE A 59 -19.97 3.92 -14.63
CA ILE A 59 -19.34 5.20 -14.94
C ILE A 59 -18.13 5.43 -14.02
N SER A 60 -18.27 5.19 -12.72
CA SER A 60 -17.17 5.38 -11.75
C SER A 60 -15.99 4.47 -12.03
N ARG A 61 -16.25 3.20 -12.36
CA ARG A 61 -15.23 2.22 -12.76
C ARG A 61 -14.47 2.68 -14.00
N ARG A 62 -15.18 3.12 -15.04
CA ARG A 62 -14.56 3.66 -16.25
C ARG A 62 -13.71 4.91 -15.97
N LEU A 63 -14.19 5.82 -15.13
CA LEU A 63 -13.43 7.01 -14.75
C LEU A 63 -12.14 6.63 -14.00
N LEU A 64 -12.19 5.63 -13.13
CA LEU A 64 -11.00 5.11 -12.45
C LEU A 64 -10.01 4.52 -13.46
N ASP A 65 -10.47 3.64 -14.36
CA ASP A 65 -9.63 3.03 -15.41
C ASP A 65 -8.97 4.11 -16.28
N GLU A 66 -9.72 5.14 -16.68
CA GLU A 66 -9.20 6.28 -17.46
C GLU A 66 -8.15 7.09 -16.70
N VAL A 67 -8.32 7.27 -15.38
CA VAL A 67 -7.36 7.98 -14.54
C VAL A 67 -6.09 7.15 -14.31
N GLU A 68 -6.20 5.83 -14.20
CA GLU A 68 -5.06 4.93 -14.03
C GLU A 68 -4.18 4.83 -15.28
N VAL A 69 -4.78 4.88 -16.47
CA VAL A 69 -4.08 4.78 -17.76
C VAL A 69 -3.72 6.17 -18.34
N ALA A 70 -4.16 7.26 -17.70
CA ALA A 70 -3.90 8.62 -18.17
C ALA A 70 -2.39 8.89 -18.34
N THR A 71 -1.99 9.31 -19.54
CA THR A 71 -0.60 9.72 -19.83
C THR A 71 -0.30 11.15 -19.38
N GLU A 72 -1.33 11.93 -19.07
CA GLU A 72 -1.22 13.29 -18.57
C GLU A 72 -0.75 13.30 -17.10
N PRO A 73 -0.15 14.41 -16.62
CA PRO A 73 0.16 14.55 -15.20
C PRO A 73 -1.09 14.37 -14.34
N THR A 74 -1.00 13.60 -13.25
CA THR A 74 -2.17 13.34 -12.37
C THR A 74 -2.79 14.63 -11.83
N GLY A 75 -1.99 15.68 -11.63
CA GLY A 75 -2.47 17.01 -11.22
C GLY A 75 -3.09 17.87 -12.33
N SER A 76 -3.21 17.37 -13.57
CA SER A 76 -3.85 18.10 -14.67
C SER A 76 -5.32 18.33 -14.36
N ARG A 77 -5.87 19.43 -14.87
CA ARG A 77 -7.28 19.77 -14.66
C ARG A 77 -8.21 18.67 -15.19
N ALA A 78 -7.91 18.10 -16.36
CA ALA A 78 -8.72 17.05 -16.97
C ALA A 78 -8.74 15.78 -16.10
N VAL A 79 -7.60 15.35 -15.57
CA VAL A 79 -7.54 14.18 -14.67
C VAL A 79 -8.23 14.46 -13.34
N GLN A 80 -8.02 15.63 -12.74
CA GLN A 80 -8.65 15.99 -11.47
C GLN A 80 -10.17 16.14 -11.58
N GLU A 81 -10.69 16.65 -12.69
CA GLU A 81 -12.15 16.70 -12.94
C GLU A 81 -12.75 15.28 -13.00
N LYS A 82 -12.06 14.32 -13.63
CA LYS A 82 -12.48 12.90 -13.63
C LYS A 82 -12.44 12.28 -12.24
N VAL A 83 -11.37 12.53 -11.47
CA VAL A 83 -11.23 12.04 -10.09
C VAL A 83 -12.38 12.54 -9.22
N LEU A 84 -12.65 13.85 -9.22
CA LEU A 84 -13.72 14.45 -8.41
C LEU A 84 -15.10 13.94 -8.83
N LYS A 85 -15.35 13.82 -10.15
CA LYS A 85 -16.60 13.24 -10.66
C LYS A 85 -16.78 11.79 -10.21
N GLY A 86 -15.74 10.96 -10.33
CA GLY A 86 -15.79 9.57 -9.87
C GLY A 86 -16.06 9.44 -8.38
N LEU A 87 -15.42 10.28 -7.54
CA LEU A 87 -15.68 10.32 -6.11
C LEU A 87 -17.12 10.72 -5.77
N GLN A 88 -17.69 11.68 -6.49
CA GLN A 88 -19.09 12.07 -6.31
C GLN A 88 -20.06 10.94 -6.67
N LEU A 89 -19.84 10.26 -7.80
CA LEU A 89 -20.68 9.16 -8.25
C LEU A 89 -20.58 7.95 -7.32
N LEU A 90 -19.37 7.62 -6.83
CA LEU A 90 -19.19 6.55 -5.84
C LEU A 90 -19.81 6.89 -4.49
N LYS A 91 -19.81 8.15 -4.08
CA LYS A 91 -20.51 8.58 -2.88
C LYS A 91 -22.02 8.33 -3.00
N GLN A 92 -22.61 8.72 -4.14
CA GLN A 92 -24.02 8.44 -4.43
C GLN A 92 -24.31 6.93 -4.48
N ALA A 93 -23.43 6.15 -5.12
CA ALA A 93 -23.55 4.69 -5.16
C ALA A 93 -23.51 4.08 -3.75
N ALA A 94 -22.57 4.52 -2.89
CA ALA A 94 -22.47 4.04 -1.51
C ALA A 94 -23.72 4.40 -0.67
N GLU A 95 -24.29 5.60 -0.87
CA GLU A 95 -25.54 6.01 -0.22
C GLU A 95 -26.73 5.13 -0.67
N MET A 96 -26.81 4.80 -1.97
CA MET A 96 -27.84 3.89 -2.50
C MET A 96 -27.65 2.46 -1.96
N LEU A 97 -26.42 1.96 -1.89
CA LEU A 97 -26.12 0.64 -1.33
C LEU A 97 -26.52 0.54 0.14
N ALA A 98 -26.26 1.60 0.92
CA ALA A 98 -26.68 1.66 2.32
C ALA A 98 -28.21 1.71 2.50
N GLN A 99 -28.94 2.29 1.53
CA GLN A 99 -30.41 2.29 1.54
C GLN A 99 -31.02 0.96 1.12
N LEU A 100 -30.37 0.25 0.18
CA LEU A 100 -30.80 -1.06 -0.28
C LEU A 100 -30.45 -2.18 0.70
N ASP A 101 -29.46 -1.94 1.59
CA ASP A 101 -28.95 -2.90 2.57
C ASP A 101 -28.59 -4.26 1.94
N LEU A 102 -27.96 -4.21 0.75
CA LEU A 102 -27.61 -5.39 -0.06
C LEU A 102 -26.60 -6.33 0.59
N PHE A 103 -25.95 -5.88 1.68
CA PHE A 103 -24.85 -6.58 2.31
C PHE A 103 -25.07 -6.64 3.82
N SER A 104 -25.57 -7.77 4.31
CA SER A 104 -25.68 -8.01 5.74
C SER A 104 -24.43 -8.69 6.29
N GLN A 105 -24.04 -8.34 7.52
CA GLN A 105 -22.90 -8.97 8.21
C GLN A 105 -23.13 -10.45 8.55
N ASN A 106 -24.38 -10.92 8.49
CA ASN A 106 -24.75 -12.30 8.82
C ASN A 106 -25.03 -13.16 7.58
N GLU A 107 -24.81 -12.63 6.37
CA GLU A 107 -25.00 -13.36 5.12
C GLU A 107 -23.72 -14.06 4.68
N ASP A 108 -23.87 -15.23 4.06
CA ASP A 108 -22.76 -15.90 3.40
C ASP A 108 -22.52 -15.31 2.00
N LEU A 109 -21.27 -15.36 1.54
CA LEU A 109 -20.89 -14.85 0.20
C LEU A 109 -21.70 -15.51 -0.93
N GLU A 110 -22.14 -16.75 -0.74
CA GLU A 110 -22.97 -17.53 -1.68
C GLU A 110 -24.39 -16.99 -1.83
N GLU A 111 -24.89 -16.27 -0.83
CA GLU A 111 -26.25 -15.70 -0.83
C GLU A 111 -26.34 -14.40 -1.65
N ILE A 112 -25.19 -13.78 -1.94
CA ILE A 112 -25.11 -12.57 -2.76
C ILE A 112 -25.25 -12.93 -4.24
N ALA A 113 -26.19 -12.27 -4.92
CA ALA A 113 -26.38 -12.39 -6.36
C ALA A 113 -25.08 -12.05 -7.13
N SER A 114 -24.78 -12.84 -8.17
CA SER A 114 -23.54 -12.73 -8.96
C SER A 114 -23.35 -11.33 -9.55
N THR A 115 -24.44 -10.63 -9.90
CA THR A 115 -24.42 -9.24 -10.42
C THR A 115 -24.10 -8.19 -9.37
N ASP A 116 -24.37 -8.47 -8.10
CA ASP A 116 -24.27 -7.52 -7.00
C ASP A 116 -22.91 -7.57 -6.30
N LEU A 117 -22.17 -8.67 -6.47
CA LEU A 117 -20.78 -8.82 -6.00
C LEU A 117 -19.88 -7.64 -6.39
N LYS A 118 -20.13 -7.02 -7.55
CA LYS A 118 -19.34 -5.88 -8.02
C LYS A 118 -19.42 -4.68 -7.07
N TYR A 119 -20.53 -4.50 -6.36
CA TYR A 119 -20.72 -3.36 -5.47
C TYR A 119 -19.90 -3.44 -4.18
N LEU A 120 -19.43 -4.63 -3.79
CA LEU A 120 -18.46 -4.77 -2.69
C LEU A 120 -17.16 -4.00 -2.97
N MET A 121 -16.82 -3.72 -4.24
CA MET A 121 -15.63 -2.95 -4.59
C MET A 121 -15.79 -1.42 -4.42
N VAL A 122 -16.99 -0.90 -4.13
CA VAL A 122 -17.23 0.55 -4.05
C VAL A 122 -16.28 1.25 -3.08
N PRO A 123 -16.05 0.77 -1.83
CA PRO A 123 -15.10 1.42 -0.94
C PRO A 123 -13.65 1.33 -1.45
N ALA A 124 -13.26 0.23 -2.10
CA ALA A 124 -11.93 0.13 -2.72
C ALA A 124 -11.73 1.19 -3.82
N PHE A 125 -12.73 1.42 -4.66
CA PHE A 125 -12.68 2.47 -5.69
C PHE A 125 -12.65 3.88 -5.08
N GLN A 126 -13.38 4.11 -3.98
CA GLN A 126 -13.33 5.39 -3.26
C GLN A 126 -11.92 5.65 -2.74
N GLY A 127 -11.27 4.65 -2.13
CA GLY A 127 -9.87 4.74 -1.69
C GLY A 127 -8.90 4.97 -2.84
N ALA A 128 -9.06 4.25 -3.96
CA ALA A 128 -8.20 4.38 -5.13
C ALA A 128 -8.27 5.80 -5.75
N LEU A 129 -9.47 6.34 -5.96
CA LEU A 129 -9.65 7.70 -6.47
C LEU A 129 -9.22 8.76 -5.46
N ALA A 130 -9.41 8.53 -4.16
CA ALA A 130 -8.94 9.43 -3.11
C ALA A 130 -7.43 9.68 -3.21
N MET A 131 -6.67 8.61 -3.49
CA MET A 131 -5.22 8.66 -3.64
C MET A 131 -4.76 9.50 -4.84
N LYS A 132 -5.63 9.69 -5.85
CA LYS A 132 -5.33 10.47 -7.08
C LYS A 132 -5.64 11.96 -6.94
N GLN A 133 -6.15 12.44 -5.80
CA GLN A 133 -6.44 13.87 -5.61
C GLN A 133 -5.17 14.73 -5.47
N GLY A 134 -5.11 15.82 -6.26
CA GLY A 134 -3.93 16.66 -6.45
C GLY A 134 -3.83 17.90 -5.56
N ASN A 135 -4.32 17.85 -4.31
CA ASN A 135 -4.23 18.99 -3.37
C ASN A 135 -3.23 18.71 -2.24
N PRO A 136 -1.99 19.27 -2.28
CA PRO A 136 -0.97 19.02 -1.26
C PRO A 136 -1.37 19.49 0.15
N SER A 137 -2.16 20.55 0.26
CA SER A 137 -2.56 21.10 1.57
C SER A 137 -3.52 20.18 2.32
N LYS A 138 -4.31 19.40 1.58
CA LYS A 138 -5.27 18.41 2.11
C LYS A 138 -4.77 16.98 1.97
N ARG A 139 -3.49 16.78 1.62
CA ARG A 139 -2.95 15.43 1.34
C ARG A 139 -3.13 14.51 2.53
N LEU A 140 -2.89 14.99 3.74
CA LEU A 140 -3.07 14.19 4.96
C LEU A 140 -4.53 13.76 5.14
N ASP A 141 -5.50 14.63 4.87
CA ASP A 141 -6.93 14.31 4.94
C ASP A 141 -7.31 13.28 3.88
N HIS A 142 -6.81 13.44 2.65
CA HIS A 142 -7.04 12.49 1.57
C HIS A 142 -6.47 11.10 1.88
N LEU A 143 -5.29 11.03 2.50
CA LEU A 143 -4.67 9.77 2.94
C LEU A 143 -5.49 9.09 4.04
N GLN A 144 -5.96 9.85 5.04
CA GLN A 144 -6.81 9.31 6.10
C GLN A 144 -8.12 8.76 5.55
N TRP A 145 -8.75 9.52 4.64
CA TRP A 145 -9.99 9.11 3.99
C TRP A 145 -9.79 7.88 3.08
N ALA A 146 -8.69 7.83 2.31
CA ALA A 146 -8.35 6.66 1.51
C ALA A 146 -8.13 5.41 2.37
N ARG A 147 -7.41 5.56 3.49
CA ARG A 147 -7.15 4.48 4.45
C ARG A 147 -8.43 3.93 5.07
N GLU A 148 -9.36 4.81 5.45
CA GLU A 148 -10.68 4.41 5.98
C GLU A 148 -11.46 3.57 4.96
N HIS A 149 -11.51 4.03 3.71
CA HIS A 149 -12.20 3.32 2.63
C HIS A 149 -11.59 1.96 2.31
N PHE A 150 -10.27 1.87 2.25
CA PHE A 150 -9.59 0.59 2.06
C PHE A 150 -9.81 -0.36 3.25
N LEU A 151 -9.84 0.15 4.48
CA LEU A 151 -10.18 -0.68 5.65
C LEU A 151 -11.63 -1.14 5.65
N ASN A 152 -12.57 -0.29 5.26
CA ASN A 152 -13.98 -0.66 5.13
C ASN A 152 -14.13 -1.80 4.12
N TYR A 153 -13.48 -1.68 2.96
CA TYR A 153 -13.44 -2.74 1.95
C TYR A 153 -12.88 -4.05 2.50
N LEU A 154 -11.69 -4.02 3.12
CA LEU A 154 -11.06 -5.21 3.67
C LEU A 154 -11.91 -5.84 4.77
N THR A 155 -12.54 -5.03 5.63
CA THR A 155 -13.42 -5.53 6.69
C THR A 155 -14.63 -6.27 6.10
N GLN A 156 -15.26 -5.71 5.07
CA GLN A 156 -16.35 -6.37 4.35
C GLN A 156 -15.89 -7.69 3.70
N CYS A 157 -14.74 -7.68 3.01
CA CYS A 157 -14.21 -8.90 2.40
C CYS A 157 -13.83 -9.98 3.43
N GLN A 158 -13.43 -9.60 4.64
CA GLN A 158 -13.17 -10.54 5.72
C GLN A 158 -14.46 -11.15 6.27
N HIS A 159 -15.52 -10.34 6.47
CA HIS A 159 -16.82 -10.85 6.93
C HIS A 159 -17.40 -11.89 5.95
N TYR A 160 -17.27 -11.64 4.65
CA TYR A 160 -17.69 -12.57 3.60
C TYR A 160 -16.65 -13.65 3.26
N HIS A 161 -15.54 -13.74 3.98
CA HIS A 161 -14.50 -14.76 3.77
C HIS A 161 -14.01 -14.87 2.31
N VAL A 162 -13.89 -13.74 1.59
CA VAL A 162 -13.52 -13.71 0.16
C VAL A 162 -12.12 -14.31 -0.09
N ALA A 163 -11.20 -14.08 0.85
CA ALA A 163 -9.85 -14.64 0.89
C ALA A 163 -9.30 -14.63 2.31
N GLU A 164 -8.27 -15.43 2.57
CA GLU A 164 -7.53 -15.42 3.83
C GLU A 164 -6.47 -14.31 3.81
N PHE A 165 -6.60 -13.34 4.71
CA PHE A 165 -5.61 -12.28 4.92
C PHE A 165 -5.75 -11.68 6.33
N GLU A 166 -4.75 -10.91 6.75
CA GLU A 166 -4.76 -10.20 8.02
C GLU A 166 -5.19 -8.74 7.81
N LEU A 167 -6.12 -8.26 8.64
CA LEU A 167 -6.50 -6.84 8.62
C LEU A 167 -5.34 -5.96 9.12
N PRO A 168 -5.00 -4.88 8.40
CA PRO A 168 -4.05 -3.90 8.90
C PRO A 168 -4.54 -3.25 10.19
N LYS A 169 -3.65 -3.16 11.18
CA LYS A 169 -3.98 -2.61 12.51
C LYS A 169 -4.45 -1.15 12.40
N THR A 170 -5.56 -0.83 13.06
CA THR A 170 -5.95 0.56 13.32
C THR A 170 -5.09 1.08 14.48
N LYS A 171 -4.25 2.09 14.21
CA LYS A 171 -3.29 2.67 15.19
C LYS A 171 -3.94 3.21 16.49
N ASN A 172 -5.27 3.17 16.64
CA ASN A 172 -6.00 3.75 17.78
C ASN A 172 -6.23 2.80 18.98
N ASN A 173 -5.91 1.50 18.91
CA ASN A 173 -6.13 0.57 20.05
C ASN A 173 -4.92 -0.33 20.39
N SER A 174 -3.68 0.14 20.18
CA SER A 174 -2.52 -0.52 20.80
C SER A 174 -1.59 0.50 21.45
N ALA A 175 -1.99 0.97 22.63
CA ALA A 175 -1.05 1.51 23.63
C ALA A 175 -0.14 0.41 24.22
N GLU A 176 -0.32 -0.85 23.82
CA GLU A 176 0.54 -1.99 24.14
C GLU A 176 1.12 -2.56 22.85
N ASN A 177 2.14 -1.90 22.31
CA ASN A 177 3.23 -2.52 21.53
C ASN A 177 4.30 -1.46 21.22
N ASN A 178 4.72 -0.73 22.26
CA ASN A 178 6.06 -0.14 22.30
C ASN A 178 7.06 -1.24 22.70
N THR A 179 6.99 -2.40 22.06
CA THR A 179 8.07 -3.38 22.10
C THR A 179 9.05 -2.91 21.04
N ALA A 180 10.10 -2.26 21.51
CA ALA A 180 11.17 -1.71 20.71
C ALA A 180 11.66 -2.72 19.65
N SER A 181 11.19 -2.57 18.41
CA SER A 181 11.87 -3.13 17.24
C SER A 181 13.00 -2.18 16.86
N SER A 182 13.96 -2.04 17.78
CA SER A 182 15.24 -1.35 17.57
C SER A 182 16.41 -2.31 17.75
N SER A 183 16.23 -3.58 17.39
CA SER A 183 17.35 -4.48 17.20
C SER A 183 17.76 -4.40 15.73
N MET A 184 18.79 -3.61 15.46
CA MET A 184 19.68 -3.73 14.30
C MET A 184 20.39 -5.08 14.33
N ALA A 185 19.63 -6.18 14.28
CA ALA A 185 20.15 -7.49 13.95
C ALA A 185 20.04 -7.59 12.43
N HIS A 186 21.17 -7.71 11.74
CA HIS A 186 21.17 -8.00 10.31
C HIS A 186 20.18 -9.15 10.05
N PRO A 187 19.17 -8.96 9.17
CA PRO A 187 18.23 -10.01 8.88
C PRO A 187 19.02 -11.24 8.42
N SER A 188 18.75 -12.39 9.06
CA SER A 188 19.35 -13.66 8.65
C SER A 188 19.19 -13.84 7.13
N LEU A 189 20.20 -14.38 6.45
CA LEU A 189 20.13 -14.71 5.02
C LEU A 189 18.86 -15.52 4.68
N VAL A 190 18.41 -16.37 5.61
CA VAL A 190 17.15 -17.11 5.50
C VAL A 190 15.94 -16.17 5.55
N ALA A 191 15.90 -15.22 6.48
CA ALA A 191 14.81 -14.24 6.55
C ALA A 191 14.76 -13.35 5.30
N MET A 192 15.90 -12.95 4.75
CA MET A 192 15.96 -12.21 3.47
C MET A 192 15.49 -13.05 2.30
N ALA A 193 15.88 -14.33 2.23
CA ALA A 193 15.43 -15.26 1.21
C ALA A 193 13.91 -15.48 1.28
N SER A 194 13.36 -15.71 2.48
CA SER A 194 11.92 -15.85 2.72
C SER A 194 11.14 -14.58 2.35
N GLN A 195 11.64 -13.39 2.71
CA GLN A 195 11.00 -12.11 2.34
C GLN A 195 11.00 -11.90 0.83
N ARG A 196 12.13 -12.19 0.16
CA ARG A 196 12.21 -12.13 -1.30
C ARG A 196 11.23 -13.11 -1.94
N GLN A 197 11.19 -14.35 -1.44
CA GLN A 197 10.31 -15.40 -1.96
C GLN A 197 8.83 -15.02 -1.83
N ALA A 198 8.41 -14.52 -0.66
CA ALA A 198 7.05 -14.04 -0.44
C ALA A 198 6.66 -12.90 -1.42
N LYS A 199 7.59 -11.98 -1.72
CA LYS A 199 7.35 -10.91 -2.71
C LYS A 199 7.22 -11.46 -4.13
N ILE A 200 8.03 -12.46 -4.50
CA ILE A 200 7.94 -13.13 -5.81
C ILE A 200 6.59 -13.85 -5.93
N GLU A 201 6.16 -14.55 -4.89
CA GLU A 201 4.88 -15.26 -4.87
C GLU A 201 3.70 -14.31 -5.00
N ARG A 202 3.67 -13.22 -4.22
CA ARG A 202 2.66 -12.16 -4.35
C ARG A 202 2.60 -11.58 -5.76
N TYR A 203 3.76 -11.30 -6.35
CA TYR A 203 3.82 -10.80 -7.73
C TYR A 203 3.29 -11.82 -8.75
N LYS A 204 3.65 -13.11 -8.60
CA LYS A 204 3.14 -14.19 -9.45
C LYS A 204 1.62 -14.34 -9.33
N GLN A 205 1.08 -14.32 -8.11
CA GLN A 205 -0.35 -14.37 -7.86
C GLN A 205 -1.07 -13.18 -8.50
N LYS A 206 -0.59 -11.94 -8.27
CA LYS A 206 -1.13 -10.73 -8.89
C LYS A 206 -1.18 -10.83 -10.41
N LYS A 207 -0.08 -11.28 -11.02
CA LYS A 207 0.02 -11.44 -12.49
C LYS A 207 -0.92 -12.51 -13.04
N GLU A 208 -1.06 -13.64 -12.37
CA GLU A 208 -1.98 -14.71 -12.78
C GLU A 208 -3.45 -14.28 -12.67
N MET A 209 -3.80 -13.57 -11.60
CA MET A 209 -5.14 -13.00 -11.41
C MET A 209 -5.48 -11.98 -12.51
N GLU A 210 -4.54 -11.10 -12.84
CA GLU A 210 -4.72 -10.13 -13.93
C GLU A 210 -4.86 -10.80 -15.30
N ARG A 211 -4.09 -11.86 -15.57
CA ARG A 211 -4.22 -12.67 -16.79
C ARG A 211 -5.63 -13.27 -16.91
N ARG A 212 -6.11 -13.96 -15.87
CA ARG A 212 -7.46 -14.57 -15.87
C ARG A 212 -8.56 -13.53 -16.01
N LEU A 213 -8.46 -12.40 -15.31
CA LEU A 213 -9.41 -11.29 -15.46
C LEU A 213 -9.45 -10.78 -16.90
N SER A 214 -8.30 -10.67 -17.56
CA SER A 214 -8.24 -10.20 -18.96
C SER A 214 -8.88 -11.19 -19.94
N GLU A 215 -8.79 -12.49 -19.67
CA GLU A 215 -9.39 -13.55 -20.50
C GLU A 215 -10.91 -13.60 -20.37
N MET A 216 -11.43 -13.40 -19.15
CA MET A 216 -12.88 -13.44 -18.87
C MET A 216 -13.60 -12.13 -19.21
N LYS A 217 -12.87 -11.01 -19.25
CA LYS A 217 -13.45 -9.66 -19.35
C LYS A 217 -14.44 -9.51 -20.50
N SER A 218 -14.06 -9.89 -21.73
CA SER A 218 -14.91 -9.66 -22.90
C SER A 218 -16.21 -10.45 -22.84
N ALA A 219 -16.17 -11.71 -22.38
CA ALA A 219 -17.35 -12.58 -22.28
C ALA A 219 -18.34 -12.11 -21.20
N VAL A 220 -17.82 -11.63 -20.06
CA VAL A 220 -18.67 -11.10 -18.98
C VAL A 220 -19.27 -9.75 -19.36
N GLU A 221 -18.50 -8.86 -19.99
CA GLU A 221 -18.99 -7.54 -20.41
C GLU A 221 -19.94 -7.61 -21.62
N SER A 222 -19.80 -8.60 -22.50
CA SER A 222 -20.75 -8.84 -23.60
C SER A 222 -22.05 -9.51 -23.16
N GLY A 223 -22.11 -10.05 -21.93
CA GLY A 223 -23.24 -10.81 -21.43
C GLY A 223 -23.34 -12.23 -22.02
N GLU A 224 -22.27 -12.72 -22.63
CA GLU A 224 -22.20 -14.09 -23.20
C GLU A 224 -21.76 -15.13 -22.17
N ALA A 225 -21.18 -14.69 -21.05
CA ALA A 225 -20.79 -15.56 -19.94
C ALA A 225 -22.02 -16.08 -19.17
N ASP A 226 -21.96 -17.35 -18.76
CA ASP A 226 -22.93 -17.90 -17.81
C ASP A 226 -22.73 -17.34 -16.39
N ASP A 227 -23.68 -17.59 -15.49
CA ASP A 227 -23.64 -17.04 -14.13
C ASP A 227 -22.42 -17.49 -13.33
N GLU A 228 -21.94 -18.71 -13.55
CA GLU A 228 -20.75 -19.27 -12.87
C GLU A 228 -19.50 -18.47 -13.24
N HIS A 229 -19.29 -18.21 -14.54
CA HIS A 229 -18.18 -17.39 -15.01
C HIS A 229 -18.31 -15.92 -14.60
N VAL A 230 -19.54 -15.36 -14.57
CA VAL A 230 -19.77 -13.99 -14.06
C VAL A 230 -19.42 -13.90 -12.58
N ARG A 231 -19.81 -14.89 -11.79
CA ARG A 231 -19.50 -14.97 -10.37
C ARG A 231 -17.99 -15.11 -10.14
N GLU A 232 -17.33 -16.04 -10.82
CA GLU A 232 -15.88 -16.23 -10.73
C GLU A 232 -15.14 -14.92 -11.07
N TYR A 233 -15.57 -14.22 -12.11
CA TYR A 233 -14.97 -12.96 -12.54
C TYR A 233 -15.00 -11.90 -11.43
N TYR A 234 -16.14 -11.71 -10.77
CA TYR A 234 -16.23 -10.74 -9.68
C TYR A 234 -15.50 -11.18 -8.41
N LEU A 235 -15.52 -12.47 -8.06
CA LEU A 235 -14.71 -12.99 -6.96
C LEU A 235 -13.20 -12.77 -7.20
N LEU A 236 -12.75 -12.96 -8.43
CA LEU A 236 -11.37 -12.73 -8.84
C LEU A 236 -11.00 -11.24 -8.72
N HIS A 237 -11.91 -10.34 -9.11
CA HIS A 237 -11.75 -8.90 -8.90
C HIS A 237 -11.66 -8.54 -7.42
N LEU A 238 -12.52 -9.09 -6.57
CA LEU A 238 -12.47 -8.82 -5.13
C LEU A 238 -11.12 -9.27 -4.55
N ARG A 239 -10.65 -10.47 -4.87
CA ARG A 239 -9.34 -10.95 -4.43
C ARG A 239 -8.19 -10.06 -4.93
N ARG A 240 -8.25 -9.57 -6.17
CA ARG A 240 -7.27 -8.61 -6.69
C ARG A 240 -7.28 -7.31 -5.88
N TRP A 241 -8.46 -6.78 -5.58
CA TRP A 241 -8.59 -5.53 -4.81
C TRP A 241 -8.15 -5.69 -3.36
N ILE A 242 -8.31 -6.85 -2.74
CA ILE A 242 -7.73 -7.13 -1.40
C ILE A 242 -6.22 -6.91 -1.43
N GLY A 243 -5.53 -7.48 -2.42
CA GLY A 243 -4.09 -7.29 -2.59
C GLY A 243 -3.69 -5.83 -2.77
N ILE A 244 -4.43 -5.09 -3.62
CA ILE A 244 -4.19 -3.66 -3.86
C ILE A 244 -4.38 -2.84 -2.57
N CYS A 245 -5.47 -3.07 -1.85
CA CYS A 245 -5.77 -2.33 -0.63
C CYS A 245 -4.71 -2.55 0.46
N LEU A 246 -4.19 -3.77 0.60
CA LEU A 246 -3.10 -4.07 1.53
C LEU A 246 -1.80 -3.33 1.16
N GLU A 247 -1.43 -3.33 -0.12
CA GLU A 247 -0.26 -2.59 -0.64
C GLU A 247 -0.42 -1.07 -0.44
N GLU A 248 -1.61 -0.54 -0.73
CA GLU A 248 -1.90 0.90 -0.61
C GLU A 248 -1.97 1.34 0.86
N ILE A 249 -2.52 0.55 1.78
CA ILE A 249 -2.52 0.90 3.21
C ILE A 249 -1.09 0.98 3.75
N GLU A 250 -0.20 0.06 3.36
CA GLU A 250 1.21 0.12 3.75
C GLU A 250 1.87 1.42 3.25
N SER A 251 1.64 1.76 1.98
CA SER A 251 2.12 3.00 1.36
C SER A 251 1.58 4.26 2.07
N ILE A 252 0.27 4.28 2.35
CA ILE A 252 -0.42 5.38 3.05
C ILE A 252 0.15 5.56 4.45
N ASP A 253 0.32 4.49 5.23
CA ASP A 253 0.82 4.57 6.60
C ASP A 253 2.24 5.15 6.64
N GLN A 254 3.11 4.78 5.69
CA GLN A 254 4.44 5.35 5.54
C GLN A 254 4.40 6.85 5.18
N GLU A 255 3.56 7.24 4.22
CA GLU A 255 3.43 8.63 3.80
C GLU A 255 2.86 9.51 4.93
N MET A 256 1.82 9.04 5.63
CA MET A 256 1.23 9.73 6.78
C MET A 256 2.26 9.97 7.89
N ASP A 257 3.12 8.98 8.19
CA ASP A 257 4.17 9.12 9.19
C ASP A 257 5.25 10.13 8.76
N ILE A 258 5.51 10.31 7.46
CA ILE A 258 6.40 11.36 6.94
C ILE A 258 5.76 12.74 7.07
N LEU A 259 4.49 12.89 6.65
CA LEU A 259 3.78 14.18 6.70
C LEU A 259 3.64 14.68 8.14
N ARG A 260 3.26 13.80 9.08
CA ARG A 260 3.16 14.15 10.51
C ARG A 260 4.50 14.60 11.10
N ARG A 261 5.60 13.91 10.76
CA ARG A 261 6.95 14.32 11.20
C ARG A 261 7.33 15.69 10.64
N LYS A 262 7.03 15.96 9.36
CA LYS A 262 7.27 17.27 8.74
C LYS A 262 6.52 18.40 9.47
N ASP A 263 5.24 18.20 9.78
CA ASP A 263 4.43 19.24 10.45
C ASP A 263 4.92 19.50 11.89
N SER A 264 5.23 18.45 12.65
CA SER A 264 5.81 18.60 14.00
C SER A 264 7.17 19.34 14.00
N SER A 265 8.00 19.12 12.98
CA SER A 265 9.29 19.82 12.83
C SER A 265 9.11 21.30 12.50
N LYS A 266 8.03 21.66 11.80
CA LYS A 266 7.67 23.05 11.47
C LYS A 266 7.17 23.79 12.71
N GLU A 267 6.38 23.14 13.56
CA GLU A 267 5.89 23.68 14.85
C GLU A 267 7.01 23.84 15.89
N ALA A 268 7.99 22.92 15.92
CA ALA A 268 9.19 23.07 16.74
C ALA A 268 10.12 24.21 16.26
N SER A 269 9.99 24.64 15.01
CA SER A 269 10.79 25.70 14.41
C SER A 269 10.19 27.09 14.62
N THR A 270 8.87 27.21 14.80
CA THR A 270 8.20 28.49 15.14
C THR A 270 8.34 28.87 16.61
N SER A 271 8.81 27.95 17.45
CA SER A 271 9.13 28.17 18.87
C SER A 271 10.62 28.36 19.15
N HIS A 272 11.45 28.56 18.12
CA HIS A 272 12.86 28.93 18.32
C HIS A 272 12.97 30.41 18.70
N SER A 273 13.06 30.65 20.02
CA SER A 273 13.79 31.77 20.62
C SER A 273 15.04 32.09 19.79
N SER A 274 15.28 33.38 19.55
CA SER A 274 16.42 33.90 18.78
C SER A 274 17.70 33.14 19.11
N ARG A 275 18.15 32.27 18.18
CA ARG A 275 19.50 31.68 18.27
C ARG A 275 20.50 32.84 18.43
N PRO A 276 21.36 32.85 19.46
CA PRO A 276 22.40 33.87 19.54
C PRO A 276 23.23 33.80 18.26
N SER A 277 23.50 34.97 17.67
CA SER A 277 24.26 35.07 16.43
C SER A 277 25.56 34.29 16.55
N ARG A 278 25.75 33.31 15.67
CA ARG A 278 27.02 32.58 15.62
C ARG A 278 28.11 33.60 15.25
N PRO A 279 29.24 33.66 15.97
CA PRO A 279 30.32 34.54 15.60
C PRO A 279 30.81 34.19 14.19
N PRO A 280 31.17 35.18 13.36
CA PRO A 280 31.65 34.94 12.00
C PRO A 280 32.87 34.00 12.04
N MET A 281 32.83 32.95 11.22
CA MET A 281 33.93 32.00 11.11
C MET A 281 35.17 32.72 10.59
N LYS A 282 36.28 32.62 11.32
CA LYS A 282 37.59 33.06 10.84
C LYS A 282 38.00 32.14 9.68
N PRO A 283 38.43 32.67 8.51
CA PRO A 283 38.97 31.83 7.46
C PRO A 283 40.23 31.13 7.99
N PHE A 284 40.21 29.80 7.99
CA PHE A 284 41.40 29.00 8.26
C PHE A 284 42.04 28.62 6.93
N ILE A 285 43.35 28.83 6.82
CA ILE A 285 44.13 28.41 5.67
C ILE A 285 44.40 26.92 5.84
N LEU A 286 43.89 26.09 4.94
CA LEU A 286 44.21 24.66 4.89
C LEU A 286 45.66 24.53 4.38
N THR A 287 46.64 24.50 5.30
CA THR A 287 48.03 24.19 4.97
C THR A 287 48.10 22.77 4.43
N ARG A 288 48.35 22.67 3.13
CA ARG A 288 48.22 21.47 2.30
C ARG A 288 49.26 20.39 2.63
N ASP A 289 50.33 20.72 3.35
CA ASP A 289 51.48 19.83 3.53
C ASP A 289 51.37 18.85 4.70
N ALA A 290 50.75 19.23 5.82
CA ALA A 290 50.75 18.38 7.02
C ALA A 290 49.83 17.16 6.90
N ALA A 291 48.69 17.31 6.19
CA ALA A 291 47.76 16.22 5.94
C ALA A 291 48.25 15.30 4.80
N GLN A 292 48.83 15.86 3.73
CA GLN A 292 49.46 15.04 2.67
C GLN A 292 50.66 14.25 3.19
N ALA A 293 51.49 14.82 4.05
CA ALA A 293 52.60 14.09 4.68
C ALA A 293 52.13 12.94 5.59
N LYS A 294 50.88 12.98 6.08
CA LYS A 294 50.29 11.88 6.87
C LYS A 294 49.65 10.78 6.02
N VAL A 295 49.29 11.10 4.78
CA VAL A 295 48.65 10.15 3.83
C VAL A 295 49.67 9.56 2.85
N PHE A 296 50.70 10.34 2.48
CA PHE A 296 51.75 9.96 1.52
C PHE A 296 53.16 9.88 2.14
N GLY A 297 53.34 10.30 3.40
CA GLY A 297 54.55 9.98 4.15
C GLY A 297 54.50 8.54 4.66
N ALA A 298 55.68 7.94 4.87
CA ALA A 298 55.83 6.58 5.38
C ALA A 298 55.32 6.42 6.82
N GLY A 299 54.00 6.51 7.02
CA GLY A 299 53.31 6.38 8.29
C GLY A 299 52.20 5.32 8.21
N TYR A 300 52.26 4.36 9.14
CA TYR A 300 51.64 3.02 9.14
C TYR A 300 52.31 2.01 8.19
N PRO A 301 52.57 0.77 8.64
CA PRO A 301 53.61 -0.09 8.10
C PRO A 301 53.30 -0.53 6.66
N SER A 302 53.77 0.24 5.69
CA SER A 302 53.61 -0.01 4.26
C SER A 302 54.61 -1.04 3.71
N LEU A 303 55.45 -1.59 4.57
CA LEU A 303 56.31 -2.73 4.25
C LEU A 303 55.57 -3.99 4.68
N ALA A 304 55.19 -4.82 3.70
CA ALA A 304 54.72 -6.17 3.94
C ALA A 304 55.81 -6.93 4.73
N THR A 305 55.58 -7.10 6.03
CA THR A 305 56.52 -7.73 6.96
C THR A 305 56.41 -9.25 6.96
N MET A 306 55.45 -9.79 6.20
CA MET A 306 55.17 -11.22 6.16
C MET A 306 54.62 -11.62 4.79
N THR A 307 55.05 -12.77 4.29
CA THR A 307 54.50 -13.36 3.07
C THR A 307 53.15 -14.03 3.34
N VAL A 308 52.35 -14.25 2.30
CA VAL A 308 51.05 -14.95 2.43
C VAL A 308 51.25 -16.36 3.00
N ASN A 309 52.34 -17.04 2.66
CA ASN A 309 52.66 -18.35 3.23
C ASN A 309 53.01 -18.28 4.71
N ASP A 310 53.84 -17.32 5.14
CA ASP A 310 54.15 -17.13 6.57
C ASP A 310 52.89 -16.84 7.40
N TRP A 311 51.94 -16.08 6.82
CA TRP A 311 50.64 -15.82 7.46
C TRP A 311 49.84 -17.10 7.68
N TYR A 312 49.79 -17.97 6.67
CA TYR A 312 49.13 -19.28 6.76
C TYR A 312 49.79 -20.18 7.79
N ASP A 313 51.12 -20.23 7.81
CA ASP A 313 51.87 -21.09 8.73
C ASP A 313 51.74 -20.62 10.19
N GLN A 314 51.71 -19.31 10.44
CA GLN A 314 51.42 -18.76 11.78
C GLN A 314 50.00 -19.08 12.24
N HIS A 315 48.99 -18.87 11.38
CA HIS A 315 47.60 -19.14 11.75
C HIS A 315 47.31 -20.64 11.91
N ARG A 316 48.00 -21.51 11.16
CA ARG A 316 47.94 -22.97 11.34
C ARG A 316 48.56 -23.40 12.67
N LYS A 317 49.67 -22.79 13.11
CA LYS A 317 50.28 -23.03 14.43
C LYS A 317 49.41 -22.53 15.59
N LEU A 318 48.68 -21.43 15.39
CA LEU A 318 47.78 -20.84 16.38
C LEU A 318 46.40 -21.51 16.44
N GLY A 319 46.13 -22.51 15.60
CA GLY A 319 44.87 -23.28 15.61
C GLY A 319 43.63 -22.48 15.23
N ALA A 320 43.79 -21.32 14.59
CA ALA A 320 42.72 -20.36 14.32
C ALA A 320 42.04 -20.53 12.95
N LEU A 321 42.36 -21.60 12.21
CA LEU A 321 41.79 -21.87 10.88
C LEU A 321 40.83 -23.07 10.95
N PRO A 322 39.58 -22.96 10.46
CA PRO A 322 38.67 -24.10 10.42
C PRO A 322 39.23 -25.16 9.48
N ASP A 323 39.31 -26.40 9.98
CA ASP A 323 39.73 -27.58 9.24
C ASP A 323 38.76 -27.81 8.07
N GLN A 324 39.10 -27.29 6.89
CA GLN A 324 38.39 -27.67 5.67
C GLN A 324 38.80 -29.11 5.36
N GLY A 325 37.92 -30.02 5.80
CA GLY A 325 38.09 -31.45 5.73
C GLY A 325 38.44 -31.93 4.34
N VAL A 326 39.69 -32.33 4.16
CA VAL A 326 40.09 -33.24 3.09
C VAL A 326 40.09 -34.64 3.70
N ALA A 327 38.93 -35.31 3.62
CA ALA A 327 38.80 -36.69 4.02
C ALA A 327 39.68 -37.58 3.11
N ARG A 328 40.68 -38.23 3.70
CA ARG A 328 41.45 -39.29 3.05
C ARG A 328 40.72 -40.63 3.19
N THR A 329 40.67 -41.38 2.08
CA THR A 329 40.32 -42.82 1.90
C THR A 329 38.81 -43.13 1.94
N THR A 330 38.18 -43.99 1.12
CA THR A 330 38.57 -45.03 0.12
C THR A 330 37.33 -45.39 -0.73
N SER A 331 37.48 -45.54 -2.06
CA SER A 331 36.98 -46.67 -2.89
C SER A 331 37.06 -46.26 -4.38
N GLU A 332 37.99 -46.85 -5.12
CA GLU A 332 38.32 -46.47 -6.51
C GLU A 332 37.18 -46.70 -7.52
N ALA A 333 36.16 -47.49 -7.19
CA ALA A 333 35.01 -47.72 -8.05
C ALA A 333 33.95 -46.58 -8.04
N LYS A 334 33.93 -45.73 -7.00
CA LYS A 334 32.99 -44.58 -6.94
C LYS A 334 33.54 -43.32 -7.62
N ARG A 335 34.86 -43.24 -7.83
CA ARG A 335 35.50 -42.08 -8.47
C ARG A 335 35.23 -42.01 -9.97
N ALA A 336 35.19 -43.14 -10.66
CA ALA A 336 34.93 -43.16 -12.11
C ALA A 336 33.50 -42.69 -12.45
N ALA A 337 32.48 -43.17 -11.73
CA ALA A 337 31.09 -42.75 -11.94
C ALA A 337 30.81 -41.30 -11.50
N GLN A 338 31.56 -40.78 -10.52
CA GLN A 338 31.48 -39.35 -10.15
C GLN A 338 32.27 -38.45 -11.09
N GLN A 339 33.35 -38.94 -11.71
CA GLN A 339 34.10 -38.18 -12.71
C GLN A 339 33.30 -37.99 -14.00
N GLU A 340 32.63 -39.03 -14.51
CA GLU A 340 31.78 -38.88 -15.70
C GLU A 340 30.57 -37.96 -15.46
N ASP A 341 29.91 -38.04 -14.29
CA ASP A 341 28.78 -37.16 -13.94
C ASP A 341 29.23 -35.72 -13.64
N GLN A 342 30.48 -35.53 -13.20
CA GLN A 342 31.07 -34.21 -12.96
C GLN A 342 31.59 -33.57 -14.24
N GLU A 343 32.22 -34.33 -15.14
CA GLU A 343 32.65 -33.86 -16.47
C GLU A 343 31.44 -33.48 -17.34
N GLN A 344 30.35 -34.26 -17.34
CA GLN A 344 29.12 -33.89 -18.05
C GLN A 344 28.46 -32.62 -17.48
N ARG A 345 28.47 -32.43 -16.16
CA ARG A 345 27.95 -31.21 -15.54
C ARG A 345 28.85 -30.00 -15.79
N GLU A 346 30.16 -30.17 -15.81
CA GLU A 346 31.11 -29.12 -16.15
C GLU A 346 30.98 -28.74 -17.63
N GLU A 347 30.80 -29.71 -18.54
CA GLU A 347 30.51 -29.46 -19.97
C GLU A 347 29.15 -28.78 -20.18
N GLU A 348 28.09 -29.21 -19.48
CA GLU A 348 26.77 -28.55 -19.56
C GLU A 348 26.79 -27.13 -18.98
N ASP A 349 27.52 -26.89 -17.88
CA ASP A 349 27.64 -25.55 -17.29
C ASP A 349 28.50 -24.64 -18.17
N ASP A 350 29.52 -25.17 -18.86
CA ASP A 350 30.30 -24.46 -19.88
C ASP A 350 29.46 -24.13 -21.12
N GLU A 351 28.65 -25.06 -21.64
CA GLU A 351 27.73 -24.80 -22.76
C GLU A 351 26.65 -23.78 -22.38
N GLN A 352 26.07 -23.88 -21.18
CA GLN A 352 25.09 -22.91 -20.68
C GLN A 352 25.72 -21.54 -20.44
N THR A 353 26.99 -21.49 -20.03
CA THR A 353 27.73 -20.24 -19.85
C THR A 353 28.01 -19.58 -21.21
N LEU A 354 28.38 -20.37 -22.22
CA LEU A 354 28.54 -19.89 -23.59
C LEU A 354 27.21 -19.43 -24.20
N HIS A 355 26.10 -20.13 -23.96
CA HIS A 355 24.77 -19.71 -24.42
C HIS A 355 24.35 -18.39 -23.79
N ARG A 356 24.47 -18.26 -22.46
CA ARG A 356 24.19 -17.01 -21.74
C ARG A 356 25.09 -15.86 -22.21
N ALA A 357 26.35 -16.12 -22.51
CA ALA A 357 27.27 -15.12 -23.03
C ALA A 357 26.85 -14.63 -24.43
N ARG A 358 26.36 -15.52 -25.31
CA ARG A 358 25.82 -15.18 -26.63
C ARG A 358 24.53 -14.38 -26.53
N GLU A 359 23.58 -14.81 -25.70
CA GLU A 359 22.34 -14.07 -25.44
C GLU A 359 22.61 -12.67 -24.86
N TRP A 360 23.62 -12.55 -24.01
CA TRP A 360 24.05 -11.26 -23.46
C TRP A 360 24.69 -10.35 -24.51
N ASP A 361 25.36 -10.93 -25.52
CA ASP A 361 25.91 -10.18 -26.65
C ASP A 361 24.80 -9.66 -27.58
N ASP A 362 23.87 -10.53 -27.98
CA ASP A 362 22.70 -10.17 -28.80
C ASP A 362 21.83 -9.09 -28.12
N TRP A 363 21.71 -9.16 -26.80
CA TRP A 363 21.00 -8.14 -26.03
C TRP A 363 21.72 -6.78 -26.04
N LYS A 364 23.06 -6.75 -25.91
CA LYS A 364 23.83 -5.50 -25.98
C LYS A 364 23.76 -4.84 -27.36
N ASP A 365 23.70 -5.64 -28.42
CA ASP A 365 23.57 -5.14 -29.80
C ASP A 365 22.20 -4.48 -30.04
N THR A 366 21.15 -5.00 -29.42
CA THR A 366 19.80 -4.41 -29.48
C THR A 366 19.60 -3.27 -28.47
N HIS A 367 20.46 -3.15 -27.44
CA HIS A 367 20.36 -2.15 -26.37
C HIS A 367 21.66 -1.32 -26.22
N PRO A 368 21.96 -0.43 -27.19
CA PRO A 368 23.17 0.38 -27.16
C PRO A 368 23.24 1.28 -25.92
N ARG A 369 24.44 1.41 -25.35
CA ARG A 369 24.69 2.26 -24.18
C ARG A 369 24.20 3.69 -24.46
N GLY A 370 23.29 4.18 -23.60
CA GLY A 370 22.70 5.52 -23.73
C GLY A 370 21.30 5.58 -24.34
N TYR A 371 20.66 4.43 -24.64
CA TYR A 371 19.29 4.39 -25.17
C TYR A 371 18.24 5.12 -24.31
N GLY A 372 18.48 5.25 -22.99
CA GLY A 372 17.54 5.87 -22.03
C GLY A 372 17.77 7.35 -21.68
N ASN A 373 18.90 7.97 -22.02
CA ASN A 373 19.22 9.34 -21.57
C ASN A 373 19.70 10.26 -22.69
N ARG A 374 18.81 10.52 -23.67
CA ARG A 374 19.07 11.45 -24.78
C ARG A 374 18.44 12.84 -24.61
N LYS A 375 17.65 13.07 -23.55
CA LYS A 375 16.90 14.34 -23.35
C LYS A 375 17.46 15.28 -22.29
N ASN A 376 18.56 14.90 -21.61
CA ASN A 376 19.26 15.79 -20.68
C ASN A 376 20.63 16.15 -21.26
N MET A 377 20.63 17.03 -22.26
CA MET A 377 21.82 17.83 -22.60
C MET A 377 21.63 19.15 -21.87
N GLY A 378 22.50 19.41 -20.89
CA GLY A 378 22.40 20.56 -19.98
C GLY A 378 22.62 21.92 -20.64
#